data_AF-A0A2E7R3I2-F1
#
_entry.id   AF-A0A2E7R3I2-F1
#
_cell.length_a   1.000
_cell.length_b   1.000
_cell.length_c   1.000
_cell.angle_alpha   90.00
_cell.angle_beta   90.00
_cell.angle_gamma   90.00
#
_symmetry.space_group_name_H-M   'P 1'
#
loop_
_entity.id
_entity.type
_entity.pdbx_description
1 polymer ?
#
loop_
_entity_poly.entity_id
_entity_poly.type
_entity_poly.pdbx_seq_one_letter_code
_entity_poly.pdbx_strand_id
1 'polypeptide(L)'
;MAKNSKDAAKVSRKGGGGSREYMQDFQTGRKRASCDSCAFDMRRPEDYGTESDGTQVVNLCSTCYADGSYRHTASNIAEFIGEAVADLAAQRGQSTGKLKLTLKKELKGLPRWK
;
A
#
# COMPACT_ATOMS: atom_id res chain seq x y z
N MET A 1 -14.42 15.08 -33.11
CA MET A 1 -14.20 13.62 -33.08
C MET A 1 -12.83 13.31 -32.52
N ALA A 2 -12.74 12.24 -31.74
CA ALA A 2 -11.56 11.72 -31.04
C ALA A 2 -10.42 11.24 -31.95
N LYS A 3 -9.19 11.13 -31.36
CA LYS A 3 -8.17 10.05 -31.49
C LYS A 3 -6.84 10.57 -30.88
N ASN A 4 -6.49 10.23 -29.64
CA ASN A 4 -5.92 8.97 -29.12
C ASN A 4 -4.45 8.74 -29.49
N SER A 5 -3.58 8.91 -28.49
CA SER A 5 -2.47 8.05 -28.07
C SER A 5 -1.26 7.83 -28.97
N LYS A 6 -0.15 7.47 -28.28
CA LYS A 6 1.19 7.03 -28.70
C LYS A 6 2.28 8.09 -28.53
N ASP A 7 3.42 7.85 -27.90
CA ASP A 7 3.94 6.66 -27.24
C ASP A 7 5.15 7.08 -26.39
N ALA A 8 5.29 6.38 -25.28
CA ALA A 8 6.52 5.85 -24.68
C ALA A 8 7.83 6.68 -24.59
N ALA A 9 8.34 6.65 -23.35
CA ALA A 9 9.73 6.33 -23.03
C ALA A 9 10.81 7.39 -23.30
N LYS A 10 11.09 8.19 -22.26
CA LYS A 10 12.48 8.39 -21.83
C LYS A 10 12.68 7.85 -20.42
N VAL A 11 13.25 6.64 -20.39
CA VAL A 11 13.93 6.06 -19.25
C VAL A 11 15.07 7.00 -18.84
N SER A 12 14.95 7.64 -17.68
CA SER A 12 16.09 8.23 -16.98
C SER A 12 16.39 7.36 -15.77
N ARG A 13 17.54 6.68 -15.83
CA ARG A 13 18.12 5.91 -14.73
C ARG A 13 18.75 6.90 -13.75
N LYS A 14 18.72 6.52 -12.45
CA LYS A 14 19.35 7.16 -11.27
C LYS A 14 18.62 8.39 -10.69
N GLY A 15 18.15 8.21 -9.46
CA GLY A 15 17.69 9.26 -8.55
C GLY A 15 16.22 9.08 -8.20
N GLY A 16 15.92 8.72 -6.95
CA GLY A 16 14.56 8.66 -6.45
C GLY A 16 13.89 10.03 -6.59
N GLY A 17 13.01 10.17 -7.56
CA GLY A 17 12.26 11.39 -7.83
C GLY A 17 10.91 11.01 -8.38
N GLY A 18 9.88 11.02 -7.53
CA GLY A 18 8.52 11.05 -8.05
C GLY A 18 8.26 12.38 -8.78
N SER A 19 7.21 12.42 -9.60
CA SER A 19 6.84 13.57 -10.43
C SER A 19 6.80 14.89 -9.65
N ARG A 20 6.92 16.03 -10.34
CA ARG A 20 6.83 17.37 -9.72
C ARG A 20 5.51 17.55 -8.95
N GLU A 21 4.42 16.99 -9.47
CA GLU A 21 3.13 16.89 -8.77
C GLU A 21 3.21 15.98 -7.53
N TYR A 22 3.87 14.81 -7.63
CA TYR A 22 4.13 13.95 -6.46
C TYR A 22 4.93 14.68 -5.37
N MET A 23 5.95 15.47 -5.73
CA MET A 23 6.70 16.28 -4.76
C MET A 23 5.88 17.45 -4.18
N GLN A 24 4.96 18.04 -4.93
CA GLN A 24 4.02 19.05 -4.42
C GLN A 24 3.02 18.45 -3.43
N ASP A 25 2.58 17.21 -3.64
CA ASP A 25 1.68 16.50 -2.73
C ASP A 25 2.30 16.15 -1.36
N PHE A 26 3.63 15.99 -1.27
CA PHE A 26 4.32 15.92 0.02
C PHE A 26 4.38 17.28 0.73
N GLN A 27 4.44 18.37 -0.05
CA GLN A 27 4.55 19.74 0.44
C GLN A 27 3.20 20.30 0.93
N THR A 28 2.08 19.86 0.35
CA THR A 28 0.72 20.27 0.73
C THR A 28 0.13 19.45 1.89
N GLY A 29 0.89 18.48 2.41
CA GLY A 29 0.48 17.74 3.61
C GLY A 29 -0.64 16.74 3.37
N ARG A 30 -0.61 15.96 2.27
CA ARG A 30 -1.44 14.75 2.20
C ARG A 30 -1.17 13.92 3.46
N LYS A 31 -2.21 13.73 4.28
CA LYS A 31 -2.22 12.73 5.35
C LYS A 31 -1.72 11.44 4.72
N ARG A 32 -0.58 10.92 5.19
CA ARG A 32 -0.13 9.58 4.83
C ARG A 32 -1.26 8.63 5.23
N ALA A 33 -1.99 8.11 4.25
CA ALA A 33 -3.04 7.16 4.53
C ALA A 33 -2.33 5.84 4.84
N SER A 34 -2.28 5.49 6.12
CA SER A 34 -1.78 4.19 6.55
C SER A 34 -2.90 3.18 6.39
N CYS A 35 -2.60 2.03 5.78
CA CYS A 35 -3.58 0.94 5.68
C CYS A 35 -3.98 0.46 7.08
N ASP A 36 -5.27 0.43 7.37
CA ASP A 36 -5.83 -0.03 8.66
C ASP A 36 -5.59 -1.52 8.93
N SER A 37 -5.15 -2.28 7.92
CA SER A 37 -4.83 -3.70 8.06
C SER A 37 -3.35 -3.99 8.29
N CYS A 38 -2.45 -3.21 7.68
CA CYS A 38 -1.02 -3.55 7.63
C CYS A 38 -0.07 -2.38 7.92
N ALA A 39 -0.62 -1.22 8.30
CA ALA A 39 0.13 0.02 8.50
C ALA A 39 1.07 0.34 7.32
N PHE A 40 0.65 0.02 6.09
CA PHE A 40 1.40 0.39 4.90
C PHE A 40 1.09 1.84 4.54
N ASP A 41 2.15 2.65 4.41
CA ASP A 41 2.04 4.02 3.93
C ASP A 41 1.62 4.01 2.44
N MET A 42 0.33 4.21 2.20
CA MET A 42 -0.21 4.38 0.85
C MET A 42 0.16 5.78 0.39
N ARG A 43 1.04 5.85 -0.63
CA ARG A 43 1.58 7.11 -1.14
C ARG A 43 1.06 7.43 -2.53
N ARG A 44 0.64 6.42 -3.28
CA ARG A 44 0.13 6.54 -4.63
C ARG A 44 -1.33 6.10 -4.68
N PRO A 45 -2.14 6.66 -5.60
CA PRO A 45 -3.49 6.17 -5.85
C PRO A 45 -3.51 4.68 -6.21
N GLU A 46 -2.44 4.13 -6.77
CA GLU A 46 -2.30 2.70 -7.12
C GLU A 46 -2.09 1.78 -5.89
N ASP A 47 -1.68 2.35 -4.75
CA ASP A 47 -1.48 1.59 -3.50
C ASP A 47 -2.80 1.30 -2.80
N TYR A 48 -3.90 1.98 -3.16
CA TYR A 48 -5.20 1.83 -2.51
C TYR A 48 -5.94 0.61 -3.04
N GLY A 49 -6.63 -0.09 -2.13
CA GLY A 49 -7.48 -1.23 -2.46
C GLY A 49 -8.71 -0.79 -3.23
N THR A 50 -9.34 -1.74 -3.89
CA THR A 50 -10.57 -1.53 -4.67
C THR A 50 -11.70 -2.40 -4.15
N GLU A 51 -12.91 -1.84 -4.13
CA GLU A 51 -14.14 -2.62 -3.97
C GLU A 51 -14.50 -3.35 -5.27
N SER A 52 -15.47 -4.26 -5.19
CA SER A 52 -16.01 -5.00 -6.34
C SER A 52 -16.56 -4.09 -7.44
N ASP A 53 -17.02 -2.89 -7.09
CA ASP A 53 -17.50 -1.86 -8.02
C ASP A 53 -16.37 -1.01 -8.65
N GLY A 54 -15.11 -1.28 -8.29
CA GLY A 54 -13.94 -0.53 -8.75
C GLY A 54 -13.66 0.76 -7.97
N THR A 55 -14.47 1.07 -6.95
CA THR A 55 -14.27 2.21 -6.05
C THR A 55 -13.01 2.02 -5.21
N GLN A 56 -12.18 3.05 -5.06
CA GLN A 56 -10.97 2.98 -4.24
C GLN A 56 -11.28 3.13 -2.75
N VAL A 57 -10.68 2.26 -1.93
CA VAL A 57 -10.79 2.28 -0.48
C VAL A 57 -9.62 3.04 0.12
N VAL A 58 -9.88 4.24 0.64
CA VAL A 58 -8.84 5.13 1.20
C VAL A 58 -8.15 4.59 2.46
N ASN A 59 -8.74 3.59 3.11
CA ASN A 59 -8.28 3.02 4.38
C ASN A 59 -7.50 1.71 4.22
N LEU A 60 -7.53 1.08 3.05
CA LEU A 60 -6.95 -0.24 2.81
C LEU A 60 -6.05 -0.20 1.58
N CYS A 61 -4.94 -0.91 1.64
CA CYS A 61 -4.04 -1.03 0.51
C CYS A 61 -4.44 -2.17 -0.43
N SER A 62 -4.06 -2.05 -1.70
CA SER A 62 -4.31 -3.02 -2.76
C SER A 62 -3.70 -4.40 -2.47
N THR A 63 -2.71 -4.49 -1.59
CA THR A 63 -2.13 -5.76 -1.16
C THR A 63 -3.04 -6.49 -0.18
N CYS A 64 -3.58 -5.78 0.81
CA CYS A 64 -4.40 -6.37 1.87
C CYS A 64 -5.86 -6.52 1.47
N TYR A 65 -6.35 -5.67 0.57
CA TYR A 65 -7.73 -5.65 0.12
C TYR A 65 -7.80 -5.37 -1.38
N ALA A 66 -8.43 -6.27 -2.13
CA ALA A 66 -8.63 -6.14 -3.57
C ALA A 66 -9.95 -6.81 -3.95
N ASP A 67 -10.63 -6.25 -4.95
CA ASP A 67 -11.86 -6.81 -5.52
C ASP A 67 -12.94 -7.07 -4.45
N GLY A 68 -13.08 -6.14 -3.50
CA GLY A 68 -14.08 -6.25 -2.43
C GLY A 68 -13.74 -7.23 -1.31
N SER A 69 -12.58 -7.90 -1.36
CA SER A 69 -12.21 -8.95 -0.41
C SER A 69 -10.82 -8.77 0.19
N TYR A 70 -10.67 -9.16 1.46
CA TYR A 70 -9.36 -9.20 2.10
C TYR A 70 -8.56 -10.40 1.57
N ARG A 71 -7.32 -10.15 1.13
CA ARG A 71 -6.42 -11.24 0.72
C ARG A 71 -5.98 -12.13 1.88
N HIS A 72 -5.95 -11.56 3.09
CA HIS A 72 -5.58 -12.28 4.30
C HIS A 72 -6.82 -12.51 5.17
N THR A 73 -7.15 -13.78 5.38
CA THR A 73 -8.24 -14.25 6.25
C THR A 73 -7.83 -14.35 7.72
N ALA A 74 -6.60 -13.99 8.05
CA ALA A 74 -6.08 -14.03 9.41
C ALA A 74 -7.00 -13.31 10.42
N SER A 75 -7.42 -14.06 11.43
CA SER A 75 -8.28 -13.59 12.53
C SER A 75 -7.51 -12.88 13.64
N ASN A 76 -6.18 -13.06 13.69
CA ASN A 76 -5.32 -12.46 14.71
C ASN A 76 -3.99 -11.95 14.13
N ILE A 77 -3.32 -11.08 14.89
CA ILE A 77 -2.05 -10.45 14.49
C ILE A 77 -0.96 -11.50 14.20
N ALA A 78 -0.90 -12.59 14.97
CA ALA A 78 0.15 -13.60 14.80
C ALA A 78 0.00 -14.38 13.49
N GLU A 79 -1.22 -14.80 13.16
CA GLU A 79 -1.58 -15.44 11.89
C GLU A 79 -1.32 -14.49 10.72
N PHE A 80 -1.71 -13.22 10.85
CA PHE A 80 -1.47 -12.22 9.81
C PHE A 80 0.02 -12.01 9.55
N ILE A 81 0.84 -11.98 10.60
CA ILE A 81 2.30 -11.92 10.45
C ILE A 81 2.85 -13.22 9.86
N GLY A 82 2.21 -14.37 10.06
CA GLY A 82 2.60 -15.64 9.43
C GLY A 82 2.37 -15.61 7.92
N GLU A 83 1.18 -15.21 7.51
CA GLU A 83 0.73 -15.21 6.11
C GLU A 83 1.27 -14.02 5.32
N ALA A 84 1.06 -12.80 5.82
CA ALA A 84 1.30 -11.57 5.07
C ALA A 84 2.75 -11.08 5.11
N VAL A 85 3.59 -11.56 6.04
CA VAL A 85 4.96 -11.02 6.17
C VAL A 85 5.80 -11.28 4.92
N ALA A 86 5.59 -12.39 4.22
CA ALA A 86 6.35 -12.72 3.03
C ALA A 86 6.02 -11.75 1.89
N ASP A 87 4.73 -11.55 1.62
CA ASP A 87 4.23 -10.59 0.63
C ASP A 87 4.62 -9.15 0.98
N LEU A 88 4.43 -8.75 2.25
CA LEU A 88 4.79 -7.42 2.72
C LEU A 88 6.30 -7.20 2.70
N ALA A 89 7.12 -8.23 2.93
CA ALA A 89 8.58 -8.15 2.84
C ALA A 89 9.02 -7.94 1.38
N ALA A 90 8.43 -8.69 0.45
CA ALA A 90 8.67 -8.53 -0.97
C ALA A 90 8.26 -7.14 -1.46
N GLN A 91 7.10 -6.65 -1.04
CA GLN A 91 6.57 -5.34 -1.44
C GLN A 91 7.35 -4.17 -0.81
N ARG A 92 7.75 -4.28 0.47
CA ARG A 92 8.51 -3.24 1.17
C ARG A 92 10.01 -3.31 0.88
N GLY A 93 10.49 -4.37 0.22
CA GLY A 93 11.92 -4.63 0.05
C GLY A 93 12.65 -4.78 1.39
N GLN A 94 11.97 -5.29 2.42
CA GLN A 94 12.50 -5.44 3.77
C GLN A 94 12.69 -6.92 4.11
N SER A 95 13.62 -7.23 5.01
CA SER A 95 13.75 -8.58 5.54
C SER A 95 12.54 -8.93 6.44
N THR A 96 12.05 -10.16 6.29
CA THR A 96 10.90 -10.67 7.05
C THR A 96 11.12 -10.53 8.56
N GLY A 97 12.32 -10.80 9.07
CA GLY A 97 12.66 -10.71 10.50
C GLY A 97 12.39 -9.33 11.11
N LYS A 98 12.90 -8.26 10.48
CA LYS A 98 12.67 -6.88 10.95
C LYS A 98 11.20 -6.50 10.79
N LEU A 99 10.58 -6.91 9.69
CA LEU A 99 9.19 -6.62 9.40
C LEU A 99 8.23 -7.23 10.43
N LYS A 100 8.46 -8.48 10.89
CA LYS A 100 7.65 -9.10 11.96
C LYS A 100 7.63 -8.26 13.24
N LEU A 101 8.79 -7.75 13.66
CA LEU A 101 8.91 -6.95 14.88
C LEU A 101 8.21 -5.60 14.75
N THR A 102 8.33 -4.95 13.60
CA THR A 102 7.63 -3.69 13.30
C THR A 102 6.12 -3.93 13.26
N LEU A 103 5.65 -4.91 12.47
CA LEU A 103 4.23 -5.26 12.37
C LEU A 103 3.63 -5.59 13.74
N LYS A 104 4.32 -6.35 14.60
CA LYS A 104 3.81 -6.67 15.94
C LYS A 104 3.56 -5.42 16.82
N LYS A 105 4.27 -4.32 16.58
CA LYS A 105 4.04 -3.04 17.28
C LYS A 105 2.96 -2.20 16.59
N GLU A 106 3.09 -2.03 15.27
CA GLU A 106 2.18 -1.20 14.46
C GLU A 106 0.76 -1.77 14.45
N LEU A 107 0.60 -3.09 14.25
CA LEU A 107 -0.70 -3.75 14.15
C LEU A 107 -1.52 -3.67 15.44
N LYS A 108 -0.89 -3.57 16.62
CA LYS A 108 -1.61 -3.43 17.90
C LYS A 108 -2.41 -2.12 18.01
N GLY A 109 -2.02 -1.10 17.26
CA GLY A 109 -2.68 0.21 17.29
C GLY A 109 -3.79 0.37 16.24
N LEU A 110 -3.94 -0.59 15.33
CA LEU A 110 -4.80 -0.44 14.16
C LEU A 110 -6.26 -0.86 14.43
N PRO A 111 -7.24 -0.24 13.76
CA PRO A 111 -8.66 -0.52 13.95
C PRO A 111 -9.05 -1.97 13.67
N ARG A 112 -8.38 -2.65 12.73
CA ARG A 112 -8.68 -4.05 12.35
C ARG A 112 -8.36 -5.06 13.46
N TRP A 113 -7.34 -4.77 14.28
CA TRP A 113 -6.80 -5.71 15.27
C TRP A 113 -7.13 -5.33 16.71
N LYS A 114 -8.06 -4.37 16.86
CA LYS A 114 -8.52 -3.85 18.14
C LYS A 114 -9.71 -4.64 18.68
#